data_AF-A0A2D9N4R4-F1
#
_entry.id   AF-A0A2D9N4R4-F1
#
_cell.length_a   1.000
_cell.length_b   1.000
_cell.length_c   1.000
_cell.angle_alpha   90.00
_cell.angle_beta   90.00
_cell.angle_gamma   90.00
#
_symmetry.space_group_name_H-M   'P 1'
#
loop_
_entity.id
_entity.type
_entity.pdbx_description
1 polymer ?
#
loop_
_entity_poly.entity_id
_entity_poly.type
_entity_poly.pdbx_seq_one_letter_code
_entity_poly.pdbx_strand_id
1 'polypeptide(L)'
;MTLIKVSIALFSMVFFLNCNTTKNTGNTMTSDSSNSTMSNSDNSMTSDTNMMEAGYSKGVIVYSDKEGDCPYTIQVVGSDAMFDPVNLSENYKRAGEKIWFTYSPLRMMNRCDKANPVNVDDIKTR
;
A
#
# COMPACT_ATOMS: atom_id res chain seq x y z
N MET A 1 58.03 16.66 33.03
CA MET A 1 58.80 16.56 31.78
C MET A 1 58.13 15.49 30.94
N THR A 2 57.34 15.90 29.96
CA THR A 2 57.64 15.71 28.52
C THR A 2 57.47 14.24 28.08
N LEU A 3 56.80 13.85 27.00
CA LEU A 3 56.21 14.51 25.85
C LEU A 3 55.81 13.36 24.86
N ILE A 4 54.60 13.42 24.25
CA ILE A 4 54.27 12.94 22.87
C ILE A 4 54.20 11.37 22.71
N LYS A 5 53.36 10.67 21.91
CA LYS A 5 52.77 10.84 20.55
C LYS A 5 51.48 10.02 20.39
N VAL A 6 50.37 10.68 20.04
CA VAL A 6 49.71 10.67 18.71
C VAL A 6 49.25 9.28 18.23
N SER A 7 47.94 9.10 18.13
CA SER A 7 47.33 8.16 17.18
C SER A 7 46.06 8.76 16.59
N ILE A 8 46.26 9.30 15.39
CA ILE A 8 45.33 9.50 14.25
C ILE A 8 44.61 8.16 14.01
N ALA A 9 43.32 8.02 13.66
CA ALA A 9 42.53 8.61 12.58
C ALA A 9 41.05 8.17 12.76
N LEU A 10 40.08 9.04 12.47
CA LEU A 10 39.18 8.94 11.29
C LEU A 10 38.56 7.54 11.04
N PHE A 11 37.33 7.34 11.50
CA PHE A 11 36.38 6.43 10.85
C PHE A 11 35.09 7.19 10.54
N SER A 12 35.16 7.98 9.46
CA SER A 12 33.99 8.47 8.75
C SER A 12 33.36 7.28 8.04
N MET A 13 32.34 6.68 8.64
CA MET A 13 31.56 5.61 8.01
C MET A 13 30.55 6.26 7.04
N VAL A 14 31.02 6.53 5.82
CA VAL A 14 30.17 6.95 4.70
C VAL A 14 29.42 5.72 4.19
N PHE A 15 28.12 5.63 4.49
CA PHE A 15 27.23 4.65 3.88
C PHE A 15 26.97 5.03 2.41
N PHE A 16 27.73 4.44 1.48
CA PHE A 16 27.36 4.43 0.07
C PHE A 16 26.33 3.32 -0.18
N LEU A 17 25.06 3.70 -0.28
CA LEU A 17 24.01 2.85 -0.84
C LEU A 17 24.09 2.94 -2.36
N ASN A 18 24.70 1.93 -2.99
CA ASN A 18 24.63 1.73 -4.43
C ASN A 18 23.24 1.17 -4.79
N CYS A 19 22.40 1.98 -5.44
CA CYS A 19 21.18 1.52 -6.08
C CYS A 19 21.45 1.33 -7.58
N ASN A 20 21.65 0.08 -8.00
CA ASN A 20 21.69 -0.29 -9.42
C ASN A 20 20.26 -0.64 -9.87
N THR A 21 19.60 0.29 -10.58
CA THR A 21 18.38 -0.01 -11.33
C THR A 21 18.76 -0.43 -12.74
N THR A 22 18.66 -1.73 -13.02
CA THR A 22 18.73 -2.28 -14.37
C THR A 22 17.47 -1.88 -15.14
N LYS A 23 17.59 -0.96 -16.10
CA LYS A 23 16.57 -0.73 -17.14
C LYS A 23 16.66 -1.89 -18.14
N ASN A 24 15.65 -2.76 -18.17
CA ASN A 24 15.50 -3.68 -19.29
C ASN A 24 14.73 -2.96 -20.40
N THR A 25 15.45 -2.61 -21.47
CA THR A 25 14.89 -2.21 -22.75
C THR A 25 14.59 -3.48 -23.54
N GLY A 26 13.31 -3.72 -23.82
CA GLY A 26 12.86 -4.76 -24.74
C GLY A 26 11.61 -4.30 -25.47
N ASN A 27 11.80 -3.55 -26.56
CA ASN A 27 10.74 -3.34 -27.56
C ASN A 27 10.47 -4.67 -28.27
N THR A 28 9.19 -5.03 -28.43
CA THR A 28 8.68 -5.58 -29.70
C THR A 28 7.16 -5.54 -29.70
N MET A 29 6.61 -4.69 -30.57
CA MET A 29 5.26 -4.86 -31.08
C MET A 29 5.23 -6.11 -31.96
N THR A 30 4.27 -7.00 -31.72
CA THR A 30 3.66 -7.82 -32.77
C THR A 30 2.20 -8.00 -32.40
N SER A 31 1.33 -7.41 -33.23
CA SER A 31 -0.06 -7.80 -33.35
C SER A 31 -0.11 -9.22 -33.88
N ASP A 32 -0.94 -10.09 -33.28
CA ASP A 32 -1.71 -11.07 -34.05
C ASP A 32 -2.91 -11.55 -33.24
N SER A 33 -4.09 -11.33 -33.84
CA SER A 33 -5.34 -11.98 -33.49
C SER A 33 -5.21 -13.48 -33.67
N SER A 34 -5.65 -14.27 -32.68
CA SER A 34 -6.40 -15.51 -32.94
C SER A 34 -7.10 -15.99 -31.67
N ASN A 35 -8.42 -16.12 -31.84
CA ASN A 35 -9.42 -16.69 -30.97
C ASN A 35 -9.04 -18.10 -30.45
N SER A 36 -9.23 -18.37 -29.15
CA SER A 36 -10.15 -19.43 -28.67
C SER A 36 -9.89 -19.88 -27.23
N THR A 37 -11.02 -20.10 -26.55
CA THR A 37 -11.26 -21.09 -25.47
C THR A 37 -10.97 -20.67 -24.03
N MET A 38 -12.05 -20.12 -23.45
CA MET A 38 -12.47 -20.17 -22.04
C MET A 38 -11.88 -21.33 -21.23
N SER A 39 -11.16 -21.01 -20.15
CA SER A 39 -11.00 -21.88 -18.98
C SER A 39 -11.12 -21.03 -17.72
N ASN A 40 -12.31 -21.08 -17.12
CA ASN A 40 -12.64 -20.48 -15.83
C ASN A 40 -11.94 -21.27 -14.72
N SER A 41 -10.73 -20.88 -14.33
CA SER A 41 -10.23 -21.07 -12.94
C SER A 41 -8.94 -20.29 -12.59
N ASP A 42 -8.35 -19.52 -13.51
CA ASP A 42 -7.05 -18.82 -13.30
C ASP A 42 -7.15 -17.27 -13.23
N ASN A 43 -8.35 -16.71 -13.33
CA ASN A 43 -8.51 -15.26 -13.51
C ASN A 43 -8.40 -14.44 -12.21
N SER A 44 -8.68 -15.05 -11.04
CA SER A 44 -8.69 -14.32 -9.76
C SER A 44 -7.29 -14.03 -9.21
N MET A 45 -6.33 -14.93 -9.39
CA MET A 45 -4.96 -14.71 -8.91
C MET A 45 -4.24 -13.68 -9.78
N THR A 46 -4.45 -13.77 -11.10
CA THR A 46 -3.96 -12.80 -12.08
C THR A 46 -4.59 -11.41 -11.86
N SER A 47 -5.88 -11.32 -11.51
CA SER A 47 -6.51 -10.03 -11.19
C SER A 47 -5.97 -9.41 -9.90
N ASP A 48 -5.71 -10.22 -8.87
CA ASP A 48 -5.18 -9.74 -7.60
C ASP A 48 -3.77 -9.19 -7.74
N THR A 49 -2.89 -9.87 -8.49
CA THR A 49 -1.53 -9.40 -8.77
C THR A 49 -1.56 -8.11 -9.58
N ASN A 50 -2.40 -8.04 -10.61
CA ASN A 50 -2.54 -6.83 -11.44
C ASN A 50 -2.98 -5.61 -10.61
N MET A 51 -3.91 -5.78 -9.67
CA MET A 51 -4.36 -4.69 -8.80
C MET A 51 -3.25 -4.23 -7.85
N MET A 52 -2.47 -5.16 -7.28
CA MET A 52 -1.34 -4.80 -6.42
C MET A 52 -0.21 -4.11 -7.20
N GLU A 53 0.11 -4.59 -8.40
CA GLU A 53 1.10 -3.97 -9.29
C GLU A 53 0.66 -2.56 -9.73
N ALA A 54 -0.65 -2.33 -9.85
CA ALA A 54 -1.25 -1.01 -10.07
C ALA A 54 -1.28 -0.12 -8.81
N GLY A 55 -0.75 -0.59 -7.67
CA GLY A 55 -0.62 0.17 -6.43
C GLY A 55 -1.80 0.06 -5.47
N TYR A 56 -2.80 -0.78 -5.73
CA TYR A 56 -3.93 -0.97 -4.83
C TYR A 56 -3.57 -1.86 -3.65
N SER A 57 -4.09 -1.48 -2.48
CA SER A 57 -4.09 -2.30 -1.28
C SER A 57 -5.37 -3.11 -1.18
N LYS A 58 -5.28 -4.32 -0.61
CA LYS A 58 -6.45 -5.11 -0.19
C LYS A 58 -6.99 -4.54 1.12
N GLY A 59 -8.28 -4.25 1.17
CA GLY A 59 -8.97 -3.74 2.35
C GLY A 59 -10.22 -4.52 2.70
N VAL A 60 -10.63 -4.44 3.98
CA VAL A 60 -11.95 -4.83 4.45
C VAL A 60 -12.57 -3.66 5.22
N ILE A 61 -13.79 -3.29 4.89
CA ILE A 61 -14.53 -2.26 5.62
C ILE A 61 -14.98 -2.81 6.98
N VAL A 62 -14.64 -2.12 8.05
CA VAL A 62 -15.03 -2.47 9.42
C VAL A 62 -15.90 -1.36 9.99
N TYR A 63 -17.02 -1.76 10.62
CA TYR A 63 -17.89 -0.84 11.34
C TYR A 63 -17.70 -1.01 12.85
N SER A 64 -17.72 0.10 13.59
CA SER A 64 -17.74 0.11 15.06
C SER A 64 -18.74 1.15 15.56
N ASP A 65 -19.53 0.80 16.57
CA ASP A 65 -20.45 1.68 17.28
C ASP A 65 -19.96 2.02 18.70
N LYS A 66 -18.75 1.58 19.06
CA LYS A 66 -18.15 1.80 20.37
C LYS A 66 -17.75 3.26 20.53
N GLU A 67 -17.99 3.79 21.72
CA GLU A 67 -17.53 5.14 22.09
C GLU A 67 -16.00 5.26 21.92
N GLY A 68 -15.57 6.31 21.22
CA GLY A 68 -14.15 6.56 20.92
C GLY A 68 -13.59 5.84 19.69
N ASP A 69 -14.33 4.91 19.07
CA ASP A 69 -13.93 4.27 17.81
C ASP A 69 -14.45 5.07 16.59
N CYS A 70 -13.73 4.94 15.46
CA CYS A 70 -14.19 5.48 14.19
C CYS A 70 -15.33 4.62 13.63
N PRO A 71 -16.46 5.21 13.18
CA PRO A 71 -17.60 4.45 12.71
C PRO A 71 -17.29 3.50 11.56
N TYR A 72 -16.51 3.95 10.57
CA TYR A 72 -16.07 3.12 9.45
C TYR A 72 -14.57 3.24 9.28
N THR A 73 -13.87 2.10 9.28
CA THR A 73 -12.44 2.01 9.02
C THR A 73 -12.15 1.00 7.91
N ILE A 74 -10.95 1.09 7.35
CA ILE A 74 -10.42 0.12 6.39
C ILE A 74 -9.30 -0.66 7.08
N GLN A 75 -9.51 -1.96 7.28
CA GLN A 75 -8.46 -2.87 7.70
C GLN A 75 -7.65 -3.30 6.49
N VAL A 76 -6.34 -3.09 6.50
CA VAL A 76 -5.45 -3.53 5.41
C VAL A 76 -5.19 -5.02 5.54
N VAL A 77 -5.47 -5.79 4.49
CA VAL A 77 -5.19 -7.23 4.51
C VAL A 77 -3.67 -7.47 4.38
N GLY A 78 -3.11 -8.25 5.29
CA GLY A 78 -1.67 -8.53 5.34
C GLY A 78 -0.86 -7.51 6.13
N SER A 79 -1.52 -6.60 6.85
CA SER A 79 -0.92 -5.62 7.75
C SER A 79 -1.84 -5.40 8.96
N ASP A 80 -1.29 -4.95 10.08
CA ASP A 80 -2.08 -4.53 11.26
C ASP A 80 -2.60 -3.09 11.12
N ALA A 81 -2.36 -2.44 9.98
CA ALA A 81 -2.80 -1.09 9.70
C ALA A 81 -4.33 -0.98 9.58
N MET A 82 -4.87 0.02 10.28
CA MET A 82 -6.27 0.45 10.21
C MET A 82 -6.29 1.91 9.75
N PHE A 83 -7.16 2.22 8.79
CA PHE A 83 -7.33 3.57 8.26
C PHE A 83 -8.71 4.13 8.52
N ASP A 84 -8.75 5.41 8.86
CA ASP A 84 -9.94 6.23 9.04
C ASP A 84 -10.14 7.11 7.79
N PRO A 85 -10.93 6.66 6.80
CA PRO A 85 -11.15 7.42 5.58
C PRO A 85 -12.04 8.63 5.82
N VAL A 86 -11.54 9.83 5.54
CA VAL A 86 -12.33 11.06 5.70
C VAL A 86 -13.38 11.26 4.61
N ASN A 87 -13.23 10.58 3.47
CA ASN A 87 -14.04 10.73 2.26
C ASN A 87 -14.64 9.40 1.75
N LEU A 88 -14.88 8.42 2.63
CA LEU A 88 -15.47 7.14 2.22
C LEU A 88 -16.89 7.33 1.66
N SER A 89 -17.08 6.95 0.40
CA SER A 89 -18.38 7.01 -0.28
C SER A 89 -19.41 6.10 0.42
N GLU A 90 -20.66 6.57 0.51
CA GLU A 90 -21.78 5.84 1.13
C GLU A 90 -21.96 4.42 0.56
N ASN A 91 -21.67 4.23 -0.73
CA ASN A 91 -21.78 2.92 -1.39
C ASN A 91 -20.86 1.84 -0.78
N TYR A 92 -19.79 2.25 -0.11
CA TYR A 92 -18.81 1.37 0.52
C TYR A 92 -18.93 1.36 2.06
N LYS A 93 -19.89 2.08 2.66
CA LYS A 93 -20.17 2.02 4.10
C LYS A 93 -20.97 0.77 4.47
N ARG A 94 -20.41 -0.40 4.15
CA ARG A 94 -20.96 -1.72 4.46
C ARG A 94 -19.89 -2.55 5.16
N ALA A 95 -20.16 -2.93 6.40
CA ALA A 95 -19.24 -3.78 7.16
C ALA A 95 -18.99 -5.11 6.43
N GLY A 96 -17.73 -5.54 6.40
CA GLY A 96 -17.29 -6.78 5.75
C GLY A 96 -17.03 -6.67 4.25
N GLU A 97 -17.30 -5.53 3.61
CA GLU A 97 -17.02 -5.33 2.19
C GLU A 97 -15.52 -5.47 1.90
N LYS A 98 -15.16 -6.32 0.94
CA LYS A 98 -13.79 -6.49 0.47
C LYS A 98 -13.54 -5.52 -0.67
N ILE A 99 -12.46 -4.75 -0.57
CA ILE A 99 -12.16 -3.69 -1.52
C ILE A 99 -10.70 -3.74 -1.96
N TRP A 100 -10.47 -3.14 -3.12
CA TRP A 100 -9.20 -2.60 -3.56
C TRP A 100 -9.22 -1.10 -3.38
N PHE A 101 -8.18 -0.53 -2.79
CA PHE A 101 -8.12 0.91 -2.61
C PHE A 101 -6.70 1.47 -2.67
N THR A 102 -6.58 2.71 -3.11
CA THR A 102 -5.39 3.55 -2.96
C THR A 102 -5.71 4.70 -2.01
N TYR A 103 -4.70 5.24 -1.35
CA TYR A 103 -4.91 6.26 -0.33
C TYR A 103 -3.70 7.16 -0.16
N SER A 104 -3.99 8.36 0.31
CA SER A 104 -3.01 9.35 0.74
C SER A 104 -3.13 9.56 2.25
N PRO A 105 -2.05 9.34 3.04
CA PRO A 105 -2.10 9.58 4.47
C PRO A 105 -2.27 11.08 4.77
N LEU A 106 -3.13 11.38 5.74
CA LEU A 106 -3.38 12.76 6.17
C LEU A 106 -2.57 13.06 7.43
N ARG A 107 -2.07 14.29 7.57
CA ARG A 107 -1.34 14.75 8.76
C ARG A 107 -2.25 15.36 9.83
N MET A 108 -3.52 14.98 9.84
CA MET A 108 -4.45 15.42 10.88
C MET A 108 -4.31 14.55 12.13
N MET A 109 -4.75 15.08 13.26
CA MET A 109 -4.87 14.29 14.48
C MET A 109 -5.90 13.17 14.27
N ASN A 110 -5.60 11.98 14.79
CA ASN A 110 -6.51 10.84 14.69
C ASN A 110 -7.86 11.17 15.35
N ARG A 111 -8.96 10.80 14.68
CA ARG A 111 -10.32 10.96 15.23
C ARG A 111 -10.70 9.86 16.20
N CYS A 112 -9.97 8.75 16.18
CA CYS A 112 -10.13 7.61 17.06
C CYS A 112 -8.77 6.95 17.34
N ASP A 113 -8.72 6.11 18.38
CA ASP A 113 -7.45 5.58 18.90
C ASP A 113 -6.76 4.57 17.98
N LYS A 114 -7.54 3.88 17.14
CA LYS A 114 -7.08 2.66 16.45
C LYS A 114 -6.84 2.82 14.96
N ALA A 115 -7.10 3.98 14.37
CA ALA A 115 -7.02 4.16 12.92
C ALA A 115 -6.39 5.49 12.53
N ASN A 116 -5.52 5.45 11.52
CA ASN A 116 -4.85 6.64 11.00
C ASN A 116 -5.70 7.31 9.91
N PRO A 117 -5.84 8.63 9.91
CA PRO A 117 -6.67 9.34 8.94
C PRO A 117 -6.06 9.31 7.54
N VAL A 118 -6.90 9.00 6.55
CA VAL A 118 -6.50 8.94 5.14
C VAL A 118 -7.53 9.59 4.22
N ASN A 119 -7.08 10.06 3.07
CA ASN A 119 -7.94 10.31 1.92
C ASN A 119 -7.91 9.07 1.03
N VAL A 120 -9.08 8.52 0.69
CA VAL A 120 -9.20 7.45 -0.31
C VAL A 120 -9.13 8.08 -1.68
N ASP A 121 -8.14 7.68 -2.48
CA ASP A 121 -7.88 8.26 -3.80
C ASP A 121 -8.64 7.49 -4.89
N ASP A 122 -8.68 6.17 -4.80
CA ASP A 122 -9.55 5.31 -5.62
C ASP A 122 -9.99 4.07 -4.82
N ILE A 123 -11.17 3.53 -5.14
CA ILE A 123 -11.77 2.39 -4.45
C ILE A 123 -12.67 1.56 -5.38
N LYS A 124 -12.51 0.23 -5.33
CA LYS A 124 -13.24 -0.75 -6.13
C LYS A 124 -13.63 -1.96 -5.26
N THR A 125 -14.80 -2.54 -5.49
CA THR A 125 -15.16 -3.84 -4.88
C THR A 125 -14.25 -4.94 -5.42
N ARG A 126 -13.91 -5.90 -4.56
CA ARG A 126 -13.08 -7.07 -4.88
C ARG A 126 -13.88 -8.36 -4.89
#